data_AF-A0A7Y4VC85-F1
#
_entry.id   AF-A0A7Y4VC85-F1
#
_cell.length_a   1.000
_cell.length_b   1.000
_cell.length_c   1.000
_cell.angle_alpha   90.00
_cell.angle_beta   90.00
_cell.angle_gamma   90.00
#
_symmetry.space_group_name_H-M   'P 1'
#
loop_
_entity.id
_entity.type
_entity.pdbx_description
1 polymer ?
#
loop_
_entity_poly.entity_id
_entity_poly.type
_entity_poly.pdbx_seq_one_letter_code
_entity_poly.pdbx_strand_id
1 'polypeptide(L)' 'MPPLNKFKRFDVRGLLRQGIEPFPEILAKVQTLGADDGLIVVAPFLPSPLVERLAGEGFASKVERGQGADWLVYFWREAA' A
#
# COMPACT_ATOMS: atom_id res chain seq x y z
N MET A 1 6.37 10.26 -7.16
CA MET A 1 5.73 10.06 -5.84
C MET A 1 5.01 11.34 -5.45
N PRO A 2 3.70 11.29 -5.14
CA PRO A 2 2.96 12.45 -4.64
C PRO A 2 3.50 13.00 -3.31
N PRO A 3 3.12 14.22 -2.91
CA PRO A 3 3.39 14.72 -1.56
C PRO A 3 2.73 13.83 -0.48
N LEU A 4 3.39 13.65 0.67
CA LEU A 4 2.91 12.72 1.71
C LEU A 4 1.52 13.06 2.27
N ASN A 5 1.10 14.31 2.24
CA ASN A 5 -0.25 14.72 2.67
C ASN A 5 -1.38 14.26 1.71
N LYS A 6 -1.03 13.75 0.51
CA LYS A 6 -1.96 13.13 -0.44
C LYS A 6 -2.05 11.61 -0.27
N PHE A 7 -1.27 11.03 0.64
CA PHE A 7 -1.35 9.61 0.93
C PHE A 7 -2.39 9.31 2.01
N LYS A 8 -3.28 8.36 1.73
CA LYS A 8 -4.20 7.80 2.72
C LYS A 8 -3.59 6.56 3.36
N ARG A 9 -3.65 6.47 4.69
CA ARG A 9 -3.09 5.33 5.43
C ARG A 9 -4.12 4.23 5.60
N PHE A 10 -3.71 2.98 5.39
CA PHE A 10 -4.50 1.78 5.59
C PHE A 10 -3.70 0.74 6.36
N ASP A 11 -4.13 0.46 7.59
CA ASP A 11 -3.46 -0.51 8.48
C ASP A 11 -4.12 -1.88 8.35
N VAL A 12 -3.39 -2.85 7.80
CA VAL A 12 -3.91 -4.20 7.55
C VAL A 12 -3.56 -5.19 8.65
N ARG A 13 -2.80 -4.77 9.67
CA ARG A 13 -2.40 -5.64 10.79
C ARG A 13 -3.62 -6.14 11.55
N GLY A 14 -4.67 -5.31 11.66
CA GLY A 14 -5.95 -5.70 12.27
C GLY A 14 -6.63 -6.84 11.52
N LEU A 15 -6.76 -6.71 10.20
CA LEU A 15 -7.35 -7.73 9.32
C LEU A 15 -6.60 -9.05 9.42
N LEU A 16 -5.27 -9.00 9.32
CA LEU A 16 -4.41 -10.17 9.41
C LEU A 16 -4.53 -10.89 10.76
N ARG A 17 -4.64 -10.15 11.88
CA ARG A 17 -4.86 -10.75 13.22
C ARG A 17 -6.22 -11.47 13.33
N GLN A 18 -7.20 -11.05 12.54
CA GLN A 18 -8.52 -11.68 12.47
C GLN A 18 -8.58 -12.84 11.47
N GLY A 19 -7.48 -13.15 10.78
CA GLY A 19 -7.46 -14.15 9.70
C GLY A 19 -8.13 -13.68 8.41
N ILE A 20 -8.35 -12.37 8.26
CA ILE A 20 -8.97 -11.77 7.07
C ILE A 20 -7.87 -11.40 6.09
N GLU A 21 -8.04 -11.80 4.82
CA GLU A 21 -7.12 -11.45 3.75
C GLU A 21 -7.27 -9.97 3.35
N PRO A 22 -6.20 -9.15 3.45
CA PRO A 22 -6.31 -7.72 3.18
C PRO A 22 -6.20 -7.36 1.70
N PHE A 23 -5.75 -8.29 0.84
CA PHE A 23 -5.46 -7.99 -0.57
C PHE A 23 -6.65 -7.40 -1.33
N PRO A 24 -7.88 -7.96 -1.26
CA PRO A 24 -9.04 -7.39 -1.94
C PRO A 24 -9.35 -5.94 -1.52
N GLU A 25 -9.17 -5.62 -0.24
CA GLU A 25 -9.39 -4.25 0.26
C GLU A 25 -8.31 -3.28 -0.18
N ILE A 26 -7.04 -3.70 -0.19
CA ILE A 26 -5.94 -2.90 -0.73
C ILE A 26 -6.20 -2.62 -2.22
N LEU A 27 -6.56 -3.65 -2.99
CA LEU A 27 -6.82 -3.55 -4.42
C LEU A 27 -7.96 -2.56 -4.71
N ALA A 28 -9.08 -2.68 -4.00
CA ALA A 28 -10.20 -1.73 -4.12
C ALA A 28 -9.76 -0.29 -3.83
N LYS A 29 -8.91 -0.06 -2.81
CA LYS A 29 -8.42 1.28 -2.47
C LYS A 29 -7.47 1.84 -3.52
N VAL A 30 -6.49 1.06 -3.99
CA VAL A 30 -5.53 1.55 -5.00
C VAL A 30 -6.19 1.85 -6.34
N GLN A 31 -7.25 1.11 -6.71
CA GLN A 31 -8.02 1.39 -7.92
C GLN A 31 -8.81 2.71 -7.85
N THR A 32 -9.13 3.19 -6.65
CA THR A 32 -9.82 4.48 -6.44
C THR A 32 -8.88 5.69 -6.32
N LEU A 33 -7.55 5.48 -6.40
CA LEU A 33 -6.58 6.57 -6.32
C LEU A 33 -6.64 7.46 -7.57
N GLY A 34 -6.71 8.78 -7.35
CA GLY A 34 -6.46 9.77 -8.39
C GLY A 34 -4.98 9.84 -8.80
N ALA A 35 -4.68 10.59 -9.85
CA ALA A 35 -3.32 10.76 -10.37
C ALA A 35 -2.33 11.36 -9.35
N ASP A 36 -2.83 12.20 -8.43
CA ASP A 36 -2.03 12.86 -7.40
C ASP A 36 -2.21 12.25 -6.00
N ASP A 37 -2.92 11.12 -5.88
CA ASP A 37 -3.17 10.46 -4.61
C ASP A 37 -2.28 9.24 -4.43
N GLY A 38 -2.10 8.85 -3.17
CA GLY A 38 -1.37 7.64 -2.82
C GLY A 38 -2.02 6.85 -1.69
N LEU A 39 -1.59 5.60 -1.53
CA LEU A 39 -1.98 4.73 -0.42
C LEU A 39 -0.74 4.29 0.36
N ILE A 40 -0.79 4.39 1.69
CA ILE A 40 0.21 3.80 2.59
C ILE A 40 -0.42 2.57 3.22
N VAL A 41 0.11 1.39 2.91
CA VAL A 41 -0.25 0.14 3.56
C VAL A 41 0.70 -0.13 4.72
N VAL A 42 0.16 -0.37 5.91
CA VAL A 42 0.93 -0.77 7.10
C VAL A 42 0.76 -2.27 7.32
N ALA A 43 1.84 -3.02 7.18
CA ALA A 43 1.86 -4.48 7.29
C ALA A 43 2.85 -4.94 8.37
N PRO A 44 2.64 -6.12 9.00
CA PRO A 44 3.54 -6.63 10.04
C PRO A 44 4.78 -7.36 9.47
N PHE A 45 4.90 -7.45 8.15
CA PHE A 45 6.01 -8.05 7.41
C PHE A 45 6.12 -7.39 6.03
N LEU A 46 7.26 -7.60 5.36
CA LEU A 46 7.48 -7.09 4.00
C LEU A 46 6.53 -7.77 3.01
N PRO A 47 5.60 -7.04 2.37
CA PRO A 47 4.58 -7.66 1.53
C PRO A 47 5.06 -7.74 0.07
N SER A 48 6.17 -8.46 -0.19
CA SER A 48 6.76 -8.56 -1.55
C SER A 48 5.75 -9.00 -2.63
N PRO A 49 4.89 -10.02 -2.41
CA PRO A 49 3.92 -10.43 -3.43
C PRO A 49 2.92 -9.33 -3.81
N LEU A 50 2.51 -8.50 -2.84
CA LEU A 50 1.63 -7.36 -3.10
C LEU A 50 2.32 -6.30 -3.95
N VAL A 51 3.59 -6.00 -3.64
CA VAL A 51 4.40 -5.03 -4.38
C VAL A 51 4.58 -5.46 -5.83
N GLU A 52 4.97 -6.71 -6.07
CA GLU A 52 5.13 -7.28 -7.41
C GLU A 52 3.82 -7.27 -8.19
N ARG A 53 2.72 -7.66 -7.53
CA ARG A 53 1.39 -7.68 -8.15
C ARG A 53 0.96 -6.29 -8.60
N LEU A 54 1.08 -5.28 -7.74
CA LEU A 54 0.64 -3.91 -8.07
C LEU A 54 1.59 -3.22 -9.05
N ALA A 55 2.88 -3.57 -9.06
CA ALA A 55 3.80 -3.13 -10.11
C ALA A 55 3.35 -3.63 -11.50
N GLY A 56 2.90 -4.89 -11.60
CA GLY A 56 2.30 -5.43 -12.83
C GLY A 56 1.01 -4.73 -13.28
N GLU A 57 0.32 -4.03 -12.38
CA GLU A 57 -0.89 -3.24 -12.66
C GLU A 57 -0.60 -1.75 -12.92
N GLY A 58 0.69 -1.38 -13.04
CA GLY A 58 1.12 -0.02 -13.36
C GLY A 58 1.19 0.94 -12.17
N PHE A 59 1.24 0.42 -10.94
CA PHE A 59 1.49 1.23 -9.76
C PHE A 59 2.99 1.26 -9.44
N ALA A 60 3.50 2.44 -9.11
CA ALA A 60 4.79 2.57 -8.47
C ALA A 60 4.66 2.34 -6.97
N SER A 61 5.76 1.89 -6.35
CA SER A 61 5.80 1.67 -4.92
C SER A 61 7.12 2.07 -4.27
N LYS A 62 7.05 2.39 -2.98
CA LYS A 62 8.20 2.60 -2.10
C LYS A 62 7.97 1.80 -0.83
N VAL A 63 9.00 1.12 -0.36
CA VAL A 63 8.94 0.35 0.88
C VAL A 63 9.86 0.99 1.91
N GLU A 64 9.36 1.16 3.12
CA GLU A 64 10.13 1.67 4.26
C GLU A 64 9.88 0.80 5.50
N ARG A 65 10.91 0.71 6.35
CA ARG A 65 10.72 0.14 7.70
C ARG A 65 10.00 1.16 8.58
N GLY A 66 8.99 0.67 9.29
CA GLY A 66 8.26 1.42 10.30
C GLY A 66 8.87 1.26 11.68
N GLN A 67 8.02 1.44 12.70
CA GLN A 67 8.42 1.17 14.08
C GLN A 67 8.35 -0.33 14.37
N GLY A 68 9.40 -0.86 15.01
CA GLY A 68 9.48 -2.29 15.37
C GLY A 68 9.51 -3.19 14.14
N ALA A 69 8.54 -4.11 14.05
CA ALA A 69 8.40 -5.06 12.94
C ALA A 69 7.51 -4.55 11.79
N ASP A 70 7.00 -3.32 11.89
CA ASP A 70 6.08 -2.78 10.89
C ASP A 70 6.80 -2.41 9.59
N TRP A 71 6.09 -2.58 8.49
CA TRP A 71 6.49 -2.13 7.16
C TRP A 71 5.46 -1.12 6.64
N LEU A 72 5.95 -0.03 6.07
CA LEU A 72 5.13 0.93 5.35
C LEU A 72 5.40 0.75 3.86
N VAL A 73 4.33 0.54 3.10
CA VAL A 73 4.41 0.46 1.64
C VAL A 73 3.54 1.55 1.04
N TYR A 74 4.19 2.44 0.31
CA TYR A 74 3.56 3.55 -0.41
C TYR A 74 3.25 3.04 -1.81
N PHE A 75 2.02 3.24 -2.28
CA PHE A 75 1.57 2.96 -3.64
C PHE A 75 1.01 4.23 -4.27
N TRP A 76 1.36 4.50 -5.52
CA TRP A 76 0.81 5.61 -6.31
C TRP A 76 0.87 5.27 -7.81
N ARG A 77 0.16 6.02 -8.64
CA ARG A 77 0.32 5.96 -10.10
C ARG A 77 1.37 6.98 -10.52
N GLU A 78 2.32 6.59 -11.37
CA GLU A 78 3.16 7.60 -12.00
C GLU A 78 2.28 8.40 -12.97
N ALA A 79 2.30 9.73 -12.83
CA ALA A 79 1.68 10.59 -13.83
C ALA A 79 2.45 10.39 -15.15
N ALA A 80 1.70 10.12 -16.22
CA ALA A 80 2.23 10.03 -17.58
C ALA A 80 2.74 11.40 -18.06
#